data_AF-A0AAN8K516-F1
#
_entry.id   AF-A0AAN8K516-F1
#
_cell.length_a   1.000
_cell.length_b   1.000
_cell.length_c   1.000
_cell.angle_alpha   90.00
_cell.angle_beta   90.00
_cell.angle_gamma   90.00
#
_symmetry.space_group_name_H-M   'P 1'
#
loop_
_entity.id
_entity.type
_entity.pdbx_description
1 polymer ?
#
loop_
_entity_poly.entity_id
_entity_poly.type
_entity_poly.pdbx_seq_one_letter_code
_entity_poly.pdbx_strand_id
1 'polypeptide(L)'
;MQNKLCWTGAWLKGKGLSVDCPGGHEGCTANLLAEAPLSELDMGRNLGKAFALQDVLVKCVTTDGDGRSAEGIEESLKTLHPMWKVERLADPTHLAASQFRQCSRAKFSDDMFLGKTAY
;
A
#
# COMPACT_ATOMS: atom_id res chain seq x y z
N MET A 1 1.45 5.52 -15.41
CA MET A 1 0.66 4.69 -14.47
C MET A 1 1.34 3.34 -14.35
N GLN A 2 1.64 2.88 -13.13
CA GLN A 2 2.28 1.58 -12.89
C GLN A 2 1.25 0.46 -13.07
N ASN A 3 1.57 -0.57 -13.86
CA ASN A 3 0.67 -1.66 -14.18
C ASN A 3 1.44 -2.98 -14.30
N LYS A 4 1.05 -3.97 -13.51
CA LYS A 4 1.56 -5.35 -13.58
C LYS A 4 0.66 -6.29 -14.38
N LEU A 5 -0.56 -5.85 -14.67
CA LEU A 5 -1.58 -6.71 -15.24
C LEU A 5 -1.51 -6.67 -16.76
N CYS A 6 -1.32 -7.85 -17.34
CA CYS A 6 -1.51 -8.10 -18.76
C CYS A 6 -2.38 -9.32 -18.98
N TRP A 7 -3.65 -9.08 -19.37
CA TRP A 7 -4.61 -10.14 -19.63
C TRP A 7 -4.16 -11.06 -20.77
N THR A 8 -3.64 -10.46 -21.85
CA THR A 8 -3.09 -11.20 -22.99
C THR A 8 -1.91 -12.09 -22.57
N GLY A 9 -0.98 -11.56 -21.76
CA GLY A 9 0.12 -12.36 -21.21
C GLY A 9 -0.37 -13.52 -20.34
N ALA A 10 -1.36 -13.29 -19.47
CA ALA A 10 -1.97 -14.35 -18.65
C ALA A 10 -2.66 -15.42 -19.51
N TRP A 11 -3.39 -15.01 -20.54
CA TRP A 11 -4.04 -15.91 -21.49
C TRP A 11 -3.03 -16.75 -22.27
N LEU A 12 -1.94 -16.15 -22.75
CA LEU A 12 -0.85 -16.83 -23.46
C LEU A 12 -0.14 -17.86 -22.56
N LYS A 13 0.15 -17.53 -21.30
CA LYS A 13 0.67 -18.49 -20.31
C LYS A 13 -0.28 -19.67 -20.14
N GLY A 14 -1.58 -19.43 -20.08
CA GLY A 14 -2.60 -20.49 -19.99
C GLY A 14 -2.64 -21.42 -21.20
N LYS A 15 -2.10 -21.00 -22.36
CA LYS A 15 -1.92 -21.82 -23.56
C LYS A 15 -0.59 -22.59 -23.58
N GLY A 16 0.24 -22.47 -22.55
CA GLY A 16 1.56 -23.11 -22.45
C GLY A 16 2.68 -22.33 -23.13
N LEU A 17 2.45 -21.07 -23.53
CA LEU A 17 3.49 -20.20 -24.09
C LEU A 17 4.29 -19.54 -22.97
N SER A 18 5.62 -19.54 -23.08
CA SER A 18 6.51 -18.89 -22.12
C SER A 18 6.51 -17.38 -22.35
N VAL A 19 5.78 -16.64 -21.51
CA VAL A 19 5.56 -15.19 -21.63
C VAL A 19 5.64 -14.53 -20.24
N ASP A 20 6.75 -13.92 -19.85
CA ASP A 20 6.95 -13.35 -18.49
C ASP A 20 6.83 -11.82 -18.40
N CYS A 21 5.91 -11.24 -19.16
CA CYS A 21 6.10 -9.89 -19.69
C CYS A 21 5.74 -8.69 -18.77
N PRO A 22 6.62 -7.68 -18.90
CA PRO A 22 6.39 -6.32 -19.35
C PRO A 22 7.03 -6.13 -20.74
N GLY A 23 6.23 -6.25 -21.81
CA GLY A 23 6.65 -6.05 -23.20
C GLY A 23 6.96 -7.31 -24.03
N GLY A 24 7.06 -8.49 -23.43
CA GLY A 24 7.42 -9.76 -24.11
C GLY A 24 6.41 -10.33 -25.13
N HIS A 25 5.39 -9.57 -25.53
CA HIS A 25 4.48 -9.89 -26.63
C HIS A 25 3.81 -8.62 -27.16
N GLU A 26 3.29 -8.68 -28.39
CA GLU A 26 2.55 -7.57 -28.98
C GLU A 26 1.30 -7.23 -28.15
N GLY A 27 1.06 -5.93 -27.91
CA GLY A 27 -0.06 -5.47 -27.09
C GLY A 27 0.10 -5.70 -25.58
N CYS A 28 1.33 -5.90 -25.09
CA CYS A 28 1.56 -6.01 -23.65
C CYS A 28 1.21 -4.71 -22.92
N THR A 29 0.38 -4.82 -21.88
CA THR A 29 -0.08 -3.69 -21.05
C THR A 29 0.67 -3.56 -19.74
N ALA A 30 1.44 -4.58 -19.34
CA ALA A 30 2.26 -4.55 -18.15
C ALA A 30 3.53 -3.73 -18.42
N ASN A 31 3.85 -2.82 -17.51
CA ASN A 31 5.09 -2.03 -17.52
C ASN A 31 5.98 -2.28 -16.30
N LEU A 32 5.52 -3.14 -15.39
CA LEU A 32 6.28 -3.66 -14.27
C LEU A 32 6.22 -5.18 -14.29
N LEU A 33 7.32 -5.80 -13.86
CA LEU A 33 7.34 -7.23 -13.57
C LEU A 33 6.36 -7.55 -12.43
N ALA A 34 5.87 -8.79 -12.39
CA ALA A 34 4.93 -9.23 -11.36
C ALA A 34 5.50 -9.03 -9.94
N GLU A 35 6.79 -9.32 -9.77
CA GLU A 35 7.55 -9.20 -8.52
C GLU A 35 7.95 -7.76 -8.15
N ALA A 36 8.00 -6.85 -9.12
CA ALA A 36 8.44 -5.47 -8.85
C ALA A 36 7.46 -4.77 -7.89
N PRO A 37 7.89 -4.11 -6.81
CA PRO A 37 6.96 -3.47 -5.89
C PRO A 37 6.17 -2.34 -6.59
N LEU A 38 4.88 -2.17 -6.23
CA LEU A 38 4.12 -0.97 -6.60
C LEU A 38 4.52 0.16 -5.66
N SER A 39 4.71 1.36 -6.19
CA SER A 39 5.02 2.54 -5.39
C SER A 39 3.74 3.13 -4.83
N GLU A 40 3.49 2.93 -3.53
CA GLU A 40 2.35 3.53 -2.84
C GLU A 40 2.39 5.05 -2.85
N LEU A 41 3.59 5.64 -2.80
CA LEU A 41 3.79 7.07 -2.90
C LEU A 41 3.30 7.58 -4.27
N ASP A 42 3.72 6.94 -5.36
CA ASP A 42 3.31 7.35 -6.70
C ASP A 42 1.83 7.05 -6.97
N MET A 43 1.29 5.99 -6.37
CA MET A 43 -0.14 5.72 -6.37
C MET A 43 -0.90 6.86 -5.68
N GLY A 44 -0.46 7.26 -4.48
CA GLY A 44 -0.99 8.41 -3.75
C GLY A 44 -0.93 9.69 -4.56
N ARG A 45 0.19 9.94 -5.27
CA ARG A 45 0.32 11.10 -6.16
C ARG A 45 -0.69 11.10 -7.29
N ASN A 46 -0.90 9.96 -7.95
CA ASN A 46 -1.86 9.86 -9.04
C ASN A 46 -3.30 10.09 -8.56
N LEU A 47 -3.65 9.54 -7.39
CA LEU A 47 -4.96 9.78 -6.76
C LEU A 47 -5.12 11.24 -6.35
N GLY A 48 -4.12 11.83 -5.70
CA GLY A 48 -4.14 13.23 -5.28
C GLY A 48 -4.29 14.18 -6.46
N LYS A 49 -3.65 13.91 -7.60
CA LYS A 49 -3.85 14.65 -8.85
C LYS A 49 -5.29 14.53 -9.38
N ALA A 50 -5.87 13.33 -9.34
CA ALA A 50 -7.24 13.12 -9.78
C ALA A 50 -8.24 13.90 -8.92
N PHE A 51 -8.06 13.90 -7.59
CA PHE A 51 -8.87 14.71 -6.68
C PHE A 51 -8.68 16.21 -6.91
N ALA A 52 -7.43 16.66 -7.06
CA ALA A 52 -7.09 18.06 -7.35
C ALA A 52 -7.76 18.56 -8.63
N LEU A 53 -7.78 17.76 -9.70
CA LEU A 53 -8.44 18.09 -10.97
C LEU A 53 -9.95 18.26 -10.84
N GLN A 54 -10.55 17.64 -9.84
CA GLN A 54 -11.99 17.73 -9.55
C GLN A 54 -12.31 18.75 -8.46
N ASP A 55 -11.32 19.53 -8.01
CA ASP A 55 -11.44 20.47 -6.88
C ASP A 55 -11.91 19.78 -5.59
N VAL A 56 -11.51 18.52 -5.40
CA VAL A 56 -11.81 17.72 -4.20
C VAL A 56 -10.59 17.68 -3.30
N LEU A 57 -10.77 18.08 -2.04
CA LEU A 57 -9.72 18.06 -1.03
C LEU A 57 -9.87 16.83 -0.12
N VAL A 58 -8.77 16.10 0.06
CA VAL A 58 -8.72 14.94 0.95
C VAL A 58 -8.19 15.37 2.30
N LYS A 59 -8.98 15.23 3.37
CA LYS A 59 -8.55 15.60 4.72
C LYS A 59 -7.78 14.49 5.43
N CYS A 60 -8.27 13.26 5.33
CA CYS A 60 -7.70 12.10 6.02
C CYS A 60 -7.55 10.92 5.07
N VAL A 61 -6.52 10.11 5.29
CA VAL A 61 -6.26 8.85 4.58
C VAL A 61 -5.96 7.78 5.61
N THR A 62 -6.74 6.70 5.61
CA THR A 62 -6.53 5.56 6.52
C THR A 62 -5.77 4.47 5.78
N THR A 63 -4.65 4.02 6.36
CA THR A 63 -3.82 2.92 5.83
C THR A 63 -3.73 1.77 6.83
N ASP A 64 -3.53 0.55 6.33
CA ASP A 64 -3.36 -0.68 7.13
C ASP A 64 -2.00 -0.76 7.85
N GLY A 65 -1.01 0.04 7.42
CA GLY A 65 0.32 0.14 8.03
C GLY A 65 1.08 1.44 7.74
N ASP A 66 2.41 1.36 7.58
CA ASP A 66 3.34 2.47 7.30
C ASP A 66 3.29 2.95 5.83
N GLY A 67 2.10 2.92 5.24
CA GLY A 67 1.92 3.24 3.85
C GLY A 67 2.21 4.70 3.51
N ARG A 68 2.84 4.95 2.37
CA ARG A 68 3.23 6.31 1.91
C ARG A 68 2.22 6.96 0.97
N SER A 69 1.05 6.35 0.80
CA SER A 69 -0.02 6.88 -0.05
C SER A 69 -0.54 8.24 0.42
N ALA A 70 -0.68 8.45 1.74
CA ALA A 70 -1.11 9.73 2.32
C ALA A 70 -0.14 10.88 1.99
N GLU A 71 1.18 10.61 2.05
CA GLU A 71 2.23 11.56 1.66
C GLU A 71 2.11 11.95 0.18
N GLY A 72 1.92 10.96 -0.71
CA GLY A 72 1.77 11.22 -2.14
C GLY A 72 0.53 12.04 -2.48
N ILE A 73 -0.59 11.81 -1.77
CA ILE A 73 -1.81 12.60 -1.92
C ILE A 73 -1.55 14.04 -1.45
N GLU A 74 -0.89 14.23 -0.30
CA GLU A 74 -0.56 15.55 0.23
C GLU A 74 0.31 16.36 -0.74
N GLU A 75 1.40 15.77 -1.26
CA GLU A 75 2.28 16.42 -2.23
C GLU A 75 1.51 16.93 -3.46
N SER A 76 0.54 16.14 -3.93
CA SER A 76 -0.24 16.50 -5.11
C SER A 76 -1.24 17.62 -4.82
N LEU A 77 -1.95 17.55 -3.69
CA LEU A 77 -2.90 18.59 -3.30
C LEU A 77 -2.19 19.92 -2.98
N LYS A 78 -0.98 19.86 -2.39
CA LYS A 78 -0.16 21.05 -2.12
C LYS A 78 0.26 21.83 -3.36
N THR A 79 0.24 21.20 -4.53
CA THR A 79 0.55 21.90 -5.79
C THR A 79 -0.48 22.99 -6.09
N LEU A 80 -1.76 22.77 -5.75
CA LEU A 80 -2.83 23.76 -5.92
C LEU A 80 -3.19 24.48 -4.60
N HIS A 81 -3.04 23.80 -3.46
CA HIS A 81 -3.38 24.32 -2.14
C HIS A 81 -2.19 24.15 -1.18
N PRO A 82 -1.19 25.05 -1.21
CA PRO A 82 0.09 24.87 -0.49
C PRO A 82 -0.04 24.68 1.03
N MET A 83 -1.10 25.21 1.62
CA MET A 83 -1.38 25.11 3.06
C MET A 83 -2.17 23.84 3.44
N TRP A 84 -2.60 23.04 2.46
CA TRP A 84 -3.38 21.84 2.71
C TRP A 84 -2.50 20.73 3.28
N LYS A 85 -3.03 20.04 4.29
CA LYS A 85 -2.36 18.94 4.97
C LYS A 85 -3.30 17.75 5.07
N VAL A 86 -2.79 16.59 4.70
CA VAL A 86 -3.51 15.32 4.75
C VAL A 86 -3.08 14.58 6.02
N GLU A 87 -4.06 14.17 6.82
CA GLU A 87 -3.79 13.40 8.03
C GLU A 87 -3.76 11.91 7.69
N ARG A 88 -2.63 11.25 8.04
CA ARG A 88 -2.52 9.79 7.94
C ARG A 88 -3.08 9.16 9.21
N LEU A 89 -4.10 8.32 9.03
CA LEU A 89 -4.70 7.53 10.09
C LEU A 89 -4.31 6.05 9.94
N ALA A 90 -4.25 5.34 11.05
CA ALA A 90 -4.06 3.89 11.06
C ALA A 90 -5.41 3.19 11.21
N ASP A 91 -5.59 2.06 10.55
CA ASP A 91 -6.75 1.20 10.80
C ASP A 91 -6.71 0.64 12.23
N PRO A 92 -7.71 0.94 13.08
CA PRO A 92 -7.74 0.49 14.47
C PRO A 92 -7.78 -1.03 14.60
N THR A 93 -8.37 -1.76 13.65
CA THR A 93 -8.42 -3.23 13.69
C THR A 93 -7.03 -3.81 13.49
N HIS A 94 -6.28 -3.30 12.51
CA HIS A 94 -4.90 -3.72 12.26
C HIS A 94 -3.96 -3.31 13.40
N LEU A 95 -4.16 -2.12 13.97
CA LEU A 95 -3.40 -1.64 15.13
C LEU A 95 -3.62 -2.53 16.36
N ALA A 96 -4.89 -2.83 16.70
CA ALA A 96 -5.23 -3.68 17.83
C ALA A 96 -4.65 -5.10 17.66
N ALA A 97 -4.78 -5.68 16.46
CA ALA A 97 -4.20 -6.98 16.17
C ALA A 97 -2.66 -6.97 16.28
N SER A 98 -2.02 -5.88 15.85
CA SER A 98 -0.57 -5.70 15.98
C SER A 98 -0.13 -5.66 17.44
N GLN A 99 -0.82 -4.86 18.27
CA GLN A 99 -0.56 -4.78 19.70
C GLN A 99 -0.75 -6.12 20.41
N PHE A 100 -1.82 -6.84 20.09
CA PHE A 100 -2.06 -8.18 20.65
C PHE A 100 -0.89 -9.13 20.33
N ARG A 101 -0.43 -9.17 19.08
CA ARG A 101 0.74 -9.98 18.68
C ARG A 101 2.02 -9.57 19.40
N GLN A 102 2.22 -8.27 19.64
CA GLN A 102 3.37 -7.78 20.40
C GLN A 102 3.28 -8.24 21.86
N CYS A 103 2.11 -8.12 22.51
CA CYS A 103 1.90 -8.64 23.87
C CYS A 103 2.13 -10.14 23.96
N SER A 104 1.64 -10.95 23.01
CA SER A 104 1.86 -12.40 23.02
C SER A 104 3.32 -12.80 22.84
N ARG A 105 4.15 -11.94 22.22
CA ARG A 105 5.58 -12.18 22.00
C ARG A 105 6.47 -11.52 23.06
N ALA A 106 5.89 -10.68 23.92
CA ALA A 106 6.62 -9.97 24.94
C ALA A 106 7.17 -10.96 25.97
N LYS A 107 8.46 -10.83 26.30
CA LYS A 107 9.05 -11.50 27.45
C LYS A 107 8.74 -10.64 28.67
N PHE A 108 7.74 -11.05 29.44
CA PHE A 108 7.45 -10.44 30.73
C PHE A 108 8.48 -10.91 31.76
N SER A 109 8.81 -10.07 32.74
CA SER A 109 9.68 -10.50 33.84
C SER A 109 8.96 -11.53 34.71
N ASP A 110 9.72 -12.45 35.28
CA ASP A 110 9.18 -13.52 36.13
C ASP A 110 8.43 -12.97 37.36
N ASP A 111 8.80 -11.77 37.83
CA ASP A 111 8.17 -11.07 38.94
C ASP A 111 6.94 -10.22 38.54
N MET A 112 6.63 -10.10 37.24
CA MET A 112 5.57 -9.19 36.77
C MET A 112 4.16 -9.70 37.10
N PHE A 113 3.99 -11.03 37.11
CA PHE A 113 2.72 -11.67 37.41
C PHE A 113 2.96 -12.75 38.45
N LEU A 114 2.20 -12.70 39.55
CA LEU A 114 2.23 -13.71 40.61
C LEU A 114 1.57 -15.01 40.10
N GLY A 115 2.27 -15.75 39.25
CA GLY A 115 1.78 -17.01 38.67
C GLY A 115 2.92 -17.84 38.10
N LYS A 116 2.92 -19.16 38.35
CA LYS A 116 3.87 -20.08 37.73
C LYS A 116 3.60 -20.15 36.23
N THR A 117 4.58 -19.82 35.41
CA THR A 117 4.56 -20.12 33.97
C THR A 117 4.47 -21.64 33.80
N ALA A 118 3.40 -22.11 33.15
CA ALA A 118 3.25 -23.52 32.80
C ALA A 118 4.31 -23.89 31.75
N TYR A 119 5.09 -24.94 32.04
CA TYR A 119 6.02 -25.58 31.10
C TYR A 119 5.26 -26.48 30.12
#